data_AF-A0A8J7XD79-F1
#
_entry.id   AF-A0A8J7XD79-F1
#
_cell.length_a   1.000
_cell.length_b   1.000
_cell.length_c   1.000
_cell.angle_alpha   90.00
_cell.angle_beta   90.00
_cell.angle_gamma   90.00
#
_symmetry.space_group_name_H-M   'P 1'
#
loop_
_entity.id
_entity.type
_entity.pdbx_description
1 polymer ?
#
loop_
_entity_poly.entity_id
_entity_poly.type
_entity_poly.pdbx_seq_one_letter_code
_entity_poly.pdbx_strand_id
1 'polypeptide(L)'
;IRFLHPGLYPYDDEVLLHDLDSDPHQMINFADDKPDVVEELSGHMDSWRREQFEKGTKIDPLEEMVPLGPFIYYSPERMLQRLEKTGRGERIPELRSRLERYHPGRY
;
A
#
# COMPACT_ATOMS: atom_id res chain seq x y z
N ILE A 1 -0.96 8.99 -4.06
CA ILE A 1 -0.51 8.02 -3.04
C ILE A 1 0.03 6.79 -3.77
N ARG A 2 1.23 6.32 -3.43
CA ARG A 2 1.80 5.08 -3.98
C ARG A 2 1.78 3.99 -2.92
N PHE A 3 1.26 2.81 -3.24
CA PHE A 3 1.31 1.68 -2.32
C PHE A 3 2.63 0.92 -2.45
N LEU A 4 3.27 0.65 -1.31
CA LEU A 4 4.53 -0.10 -1.24
C LEU A 4 4.30 -1.57 -0.84
N HIS A 5 3.24 -1.82 -0.09
CA HIS A 5 2.84 -3.14 0.37
C HIS A 5 1.34 -3.12 0.72
N PRO A 6 0.52 -4.09 0.28
CA PRO A 6 -0.93 -4.03 0.47
C PRO A 6 -1.39 -4.33 1.90
N GLY A 7 -0.53 -5.02 2.67
CA GLY A 7 -0.83 -5.39 4.05
C GLY A 7 -2.03 -6.32 4.11
N LEU A 8 -3.07 -5.90 4.84
CA LEU A 8 -4.27 -6.69 5.09
C LEU A 8 -5.52 -6.14 4.40
N TYR A 9 -5.37 -5.08 3.58
CA TYR A 9 -6.48 -4.37 2.97
C TYR A 9 -6.46 -4.54 1.45
N PRO A 10 -7.65 -4.57 0.81
CA PRO A 10 -7.76 -4.73 -0.62
C PRO A 10 -7.61 -3.42 -1.37
N TYR A 11 -6.38 -2.91 -1.38
CA TYR A 11 -5.98 -1.90 -2.34
C TYR A 11 -5.40 -2.60 -3.56
N ASP A 12 -6.14 -2.53 -4.65
CA ASP A 12 -5.77 -3.17 -5.91
C ASP A 12 -5.01 -2.21 -6.84
N ASP A 13 -5.22 -0.90 -6.67
CA ASP A 13 -4.53 0.14 -7.42
C ASP A 13 -3.14 0.41 -6.84
N GLU A 14 -2.12 0.49 -7.70
CA GLU A 14 -0.75 0.82 -7.28
C GLU A 14 -0.61 2.31 -6.91
N VAL A 15 -1.41 3.17 -7.56
CA VAL A 15 -1.39 4.61 -7.39
C VAL A 15 -2.82 5.14 -7.25
N LEU A 16 -3.01 6.01 -6.26
CA LEU A 16 -4.25 6.76 -6.06
C LEU A 16 -4.01 8.26 -6.25
N LEU A 17 -4.90 8.93 -6.97
CA LEU A 17 -4.94 10.38 -7.08
C LEU A 17 -6.33 10.88 -6.69
N HIS A 18 -6.40 11.77 -5.71
CA HIS A 18 -7.65 12.35 -5.23
C HIS A 18 -7.55 13.87 -5.24
N ASP A 19 -8.62 14.51 -5.66
CA ASP A 19 -8.80 15.96 -5.55
C ASP A 19 -9.45 16.25 -4.20
N LEU A 20 -8.67 16.75 -3.24
CA LEU A 20 -9.18 16.93 -1.87
C LEU A 20 -10.13 18.12 -1.72
N ASP A 21 -10.15 19.06 -2.67
CA ASP A 21 -11.05 20.22 -2.63
C ASP A 21 -12.47 19.79 -3.01
N SER A 22 -12.60 18.91 -3.99
CA SER A 22 -13.90 18.41 -4.48
C SER A 22 -14.29 17.04 -3.91
N ASP A 23 -13.32 16.23 -3.48
CA ASP A 23 -13.48 14.89 -2.91
C ASP A 23 -12.67 14.73 -1.59
N PRO A 24 -13.09 15.39 -0.50
CA PRO A 24 -12.39 15.34 0.79
C PRO A 24 -12.42 13.95 1.45
N HIS A 25 -13.27 13.04 0.95
CA HIS A 25 -13.40 11.67 1.45
C HIS A 25 -12.69 10.64 0.56
N GLN A 26 -12.00 11.08 -0.50
CA GLN A 26 -11.16 10.23 -1.35
C GLN A 26 -11.96 9.05 -1.97
N MET A 27 -13.19 9.33 -2.37
CA MET A 27 -14.11 8.36 -2.95
C MET A 27 -13.81 8.06 -4.42
N ILE A 28 -13.17 8.99 -5.14
CA ILE A 28 -12.89 8.88 -6.57
C ILE A 28 -11.38 8.90 -6.80
N ASN A 29 -10.86 7.81 -7.36
CA ASN A 29 -9.47 7.73 -7.81
C ASN A 29 -9.36 8.23 -9.26
N PHE A 30 -8.64 9.34 -9.47
CA PHE A 30 -8.39 9.96 -10.77
C PHE A 30 -7.05 9.56 -11.41
N ALA A 31 -6.36 8.53 -10.89
CA ALA A 31 -5.01 8.20 -11.33
C ALA A 31 -4.95 7.88 -12.84
N ASP A 32 -5.91 7.11 -13.35
CA ASP A 32 -5.99 6.76 -14.76
C ASP A 32 -6.51 7.91 -15.64
N ASP A 33 -7.31 8.81 -15.06
CA ASP A 33 -7.90 9.96 -15.77
C ASP A 33 -6.91 11.12 -15.95
N LYS A 34 -5.89 11.22 -15.08
CA LYS A 34 -4.90 12.31 -15.05
C LYS A 34 -3.47 11.78 -14.94
N PRO A 35 -2.98 11.01 -15.94
CA PRO A 35 -1.66 10.39 -15.89
C PRO A 35 -0.51 11.42 -15.88
N ASP A 36 -0.71 12.58 -16.49
CA ASP A 36 0.21 13.72 -16.46
C ASP A 36 0.41 14.27 -15.05
N VAL A 37 -0.68 14.42 -14.29
CA VAL A 37 -0.64 14.86 -12.89
C VAL A 37 0.02 13.80 -12.00
N VAL A 38 -0.25 12.52 -12.26
CA VAL A 38 0.42 11.42 -11.55
C VAL A 38 1.93 11.47 -11.79
N GLU A 39 2.36 11.67 -13.03
CA GLU A 39 3.78 11.76 -13.39
C GLU A 39 4.46 12.95 -12.71
N GLU A 40 3.86 14.14 -12.78
CA GLU A 40 4.40 15.36 -12.15
C GLU A 40 4.58 15.18 -10.63
N LEU A 41 3.52 14.76 -9.93
CA LEU A 41 3.55 14.61 -8.48
C LEU A 41 4.51 13.49 -8.04
N SER A 42 4.59 12.41 -8.82
CA SER A 42 5.57 11.34 -8.57
C SER A 42 6.99 11.84 -8.77
N GLY A 43 7.24 12.66 -9.80
CA GLY A 43 8.53 13.29 -10.06
C GLY A 43 8.98 14.21 -8.92
N HIS A 44 8.06 15.02 -8.38
CA HIS A 44 8.34 15.85 -7.19
C HIS A 44 8.73 15.00 -5.98
N MET A 45 7.99 13.92 -5.71
CA MET A 45 8.28 13.02 -4.59
C MET A 45 9.64 12.34 -4.76
N ASP A 46 9.95 11.84 -5.96
CA ASP A 46 11.22 11.18 -6.25
C ASP A 46 12.41 12.14 -6.12
N SER A 47 12.26 13.40 -6.57
CA SER A 47 13.29 14.42 -6.38
C SER A 47 13.54 14.70 -4.91
N TRP A 48 12.47 14.97 -4.16
CA TRP A 48 12.58 15.21 -2.73
C TRP A 48 13.22 14.03 -2.00
N ARG A 49 12.83 12.80 -2.36
CA ARG A 49 13.37 11.58 -1.77
C ARG A 49 14.87 11.46 -2.01
N ARG A 50 15.34 11.65 -3.25
CA ARG A 50 16.78 11.65 -3.57
C ARG A 50 17.55 12.66 -2.72
N GLU A 51 17.03 13.89 -2.61
CA GLU A 51 17.66 14.93 -1.79
C GLU A 51 17.75 14.56 -0.30
N GLN A 52 16.77 13.82 0.25
CA GLN A 52 16.82 13.39 1.64
C GLN A 52 17.85 12.27 1.86
N PHE A 53 17.96 11.33 0.92
CA PHE A 53 18.97 10.28 0.98
C PHE A 53 20.40 10.84 0.94
N GLU A 54 20.64 11.89 0.14
CA GLU A 54 21.94 12.56 0.10
C GLU A 54 22.33 13.21 1.44
N LYS A 55 21.34 13.63 2.24
CA LYS A 55 21.54 14.26 3.56
C LYS A 55 21.64 13.25 4.71
N GLY A 56 21.20 12.01 4.50
CA GLY A 56 20.92 11.04 5.56
C GLY A 56 21.79 9.78 5.53
N THR A 57 21.32 8.74 6.23
CA THR A 57 21.93 7.42 6.22
C THR A 57 21.65 6.70 4.90
N LYS A 58 22.58 5.84 4.46
CA LYS A 58 22.49 5.13 3.16
C LYS A 58 21.29 4.18 3.02
N ILE A 59 20.67 3.79 4.13
CA ILE A 59 19.59 2.80 4.17
C ILE A 59 18.36 3.49 4.75
N ASP A 60 17.24 3.39 4.04
CA ASP A 60 15.93 3.85 4.48
C ASP A 60 15.23 2.71 5.25
N PRO A 61 14.95 2.89 6.55
CA PRO A 61 14.25 1.87 7.34
C PRO A 61 12.89 1.48 6.75
N LEU A 62 12.23 2.37 5.99
CA LEU A 62 10.99 2.03 5.30
C LEU A 62 11.23 0.95 4.24
N GLU A 63 12.32 1.06 3.46
CA GLU A 63 12.67 0.05 2.45
C GLU A 63 12.99 -1.30 3.08
N GLU A 64 13.63 -1.33 4.25
CA GLU A 64 13.87 -2.58 4.99
C GLU A 64 12.57 -3.20 5.53
N MET A 65 11.59 -2.36 5.88
CA MET A 65 10.32 -2.80 6.44
C MET A 65 9.30 -3.27 5.40
N VAL A 66 9.32 -2.72 4.18
CA VAL A 66 8.35 -3.05 3.11
C VAL A 66 8.29 -4.55 2.82
N PRO A 67 9.41 -5.28 2.63
CA PRO A 67 9.40 -6.72 2.42
C PRO A 67 8.89 -7.53 3.62
N LEU A 68 8.97 -6.98 4.84
CA LEU A 68 8.47 -7.64 6.06
C LEU A 68 6.96 -7.44 6.23
N GLY A 69 6.40 -6.40 5.61
CA GLY A 69 5.00 -6.02 5.68
C GLY A 69 4.62 -5.32 6.99
N PRO A 70 3.49 -4.59 7.01
CA PRO A 70 3.05 -3.78 8.15
C PRO A 70 2.35 -4.62 9.23
N PHE A 71 2.96 -5.73 9.65
CA PHE A 71 2.32 -6.74 10.50
C PHE A 71 2.69 -6.66 11.99
N ILE A 72 3.42 -5.61 12.40
CA ILE A 72 3.92 -5.43 13.77
C ILE A 72 2.79 -5.49 14.82
N TYR A 73 1.65 -4.86 14.52
CA TYR A 73 0.53 -4.75 15.47
C TYR A 73 -0.61 -5.72 15.18
N TYR A 74 -0.71 -6.21 13.94
CA TYR A 74 -1.79 -7.07 13.50
C TYR A 74 -1.31 -8.02 12.39
N SER A 75 -1.34 -9.31 12.67
CA SER A 75 -0.80 -10.32 11.77
C SER A 75 -1.84 -10.83 10.76
N PRO A 76 -1.40 -11.38 9.61
CA PRO A 76 -2.27 -12.07 8.68
C PRO A 76 -3.16 -13.15 9.29
N GLU A 77 -2.61 -13.98 10.18
CA GLU A 77 -3.35 -15.06 10.83
C GLU A 77 -4.48 -14.52 11.70
N ARG A 78 -4.22 -13.40 12.41
CA ARG A 78 -5.26 -12.70 13.18
C ARG A 78 -6.37 -12.16 12.29
N MET A 79 -6.02 -11.64 11.10
CA MET A 79 -7.02 -11.18 10.13
C MET A 79 -7.85 -12.33 9.58
N LEU A 80 -7.22 -13.43 9.18
CA LEU A 80 -7.91 -14.62 8.70
C LEU A 80 -8.91 -15.16 9.73
N GLN A 81 -8.49 -15.27 11.00
CA GLN A 81 -9.39 -15.64 12.09
C GLN A 81 -10.53 -14.65 12.30
N ARG A 82 -10.27 -13.34 12.16
CA ARG A 82 -11.30 -12.30 12.28
C ARG A 82 -12.32 -12.42 11.15
N LEU A 83 -11.88 -12.67 9.92
CA LEU A 83 -12.77 -12.83 8.76
C LEU A 83 -13.74 -13.99 8.98
N GLU A 84 -13.24 -15.16 9.41
CA GLU A 84 -14.09 -16.29 9.79
C GLU A 84 -15.10 -15.92 10.89
N LYS A 85 -14.60 -15.39 12.02
CA LYS A 85 -15.43 -15.09 13.20
C LYS A 85 -16.53 -14.06 12.95
N THR A 86 -16.35 -13.21 11.94
CA THR A 86 -17.30 -12.14 11.60
C THR A 86 -18.18 -12.47 10.40
N GLY A 87 -18.14 -13.72 9.92
CA GLY A 87 -18.95 -14.17 8.78
C GLY A 87 -18.50 -13.59 7.44
N ARG A 88 -17.23 -13.15 7.32
CA ARG A 88 -16.60 -12.60 6.11
C ARG A 88 -15.58 -13.56 5.50
N GLY A 89 -15.79 -14.87 5.69
CA GLY A 89 -14.87 -15.92 5.27
C GLY A 89 -14.66 -15.94 3.75
N GLU A 90 -15.60 -15.42 2.96
CA GLU A 90 -15.48 -15.29 1.50
C GLU A 90 -14.29 -14.42 1.05
N ARG A 91 -13.76 -13.56 1.93
CA ARG A 91 -12.59 -12.72 1.64
C ARG A 91 -11.24 -13.39 1.90
N ILE A 92 -11.25 -14.57 2.52
CA ILE A 92 -10.02 -15.29 2.88
C ILE A 92 -9.21 -15.73 1.65
N PRO A 93 -9.82 -16.31 0.59
CA PRO A 93 -9.07 -16.71 -0.60
C PRO A 93 -8.33 -15.53 -1.25
N GLU A 94 -8.99 -14.37 -1.33
CA GLU A 94 -8.44 -13.12 -1.84
C GLU A 94 -7.23 -12.68 -1.01
N LEU A 95 -7.40 -12.53 0.31
CA LEU A 95 -6.32 -12.12 1.21
C LEU A 95 -5.12 -13.08 1.15
N ARG A 96 -5.36 -14.39 1.07
CA ARG A 96 -4.28 -15.39 0.93
C ARG A 96 -3.53 -15.24 -0.38
N SER A 97 -4.26 -15.10 -1.50
CA SER A 97 -3.63 -14.90 -2.81
C SER A 97 -2.76 -13.64 -2.84
N ARG A 98 -3.24 -12.54 -2.24
CA ARG A 98 -2.45 -11.33 -2.12
C ARG A 98 -1.23 -11.54 -1.22
N LEU A 99 -1.38 -12.14 -0.04
CA LEU A 99 -0.24 -12.39 0.85
C LEU A 99 0.83 -13.25 0.20
N GLU A 100 0.45 -14.30 -0.54
CA GLU A 100 1.40 -15.17 -1.25
C GLU A 100 2.22 -14.41 -2.30
N ARG A 101 1.60 -13.42 -2.98
CA ARG A 101 2.32 -12.56 -3.95
C ARG A 101 3.45 -11.75 -3.31
N TYR A 102 3.25 -11.27 -2.07
CA TYR A 102 4.22 -10.41 -1.38
C TYR A 102 5.09 -11.17 -0.36
N HIS A 103 4.67 -12.37 0.07
CA HIS A 103 5.31 -13.21 1.09
C HIS A 103 5.22 -14.70 0.71
N PRO A 104 5.90 -15.14 -0.37
CA PRO A 104 5.74 -16.48 -0.91
C PRO A 104 6.11 -17.56 0.11
N GLY A 105 5.20 -18.51 0.33
CA GLY A 105 5.39 -19.65 1.23
C GLY A 105 5.33 -19.32 2.73
N ARG A 106 4.89 -18.10 3.11
CA ARG A 106 4.84 -17.68 4.53
C ARG A 106 3.46 -17.84 5.18
N TYR A 107 2.36 -17.64 4.45
CA TYR A 107 1.01 -17.45 5.03
C TYR A 107 -0.08 -18.37 4.48
#